data_AF-A0A534PRY3-F1
#
_entry.id   AF-A0A534PRY3-F1
#
_cell.length_a   1.000
_cell.length_b   1.000
_cell.length_c   1.000
_cell.angle_alpha   90.00
_cell.angle_beta   90.00
_cell.angle_gamma   90.00
#
_symmetry.space_group_name_H-M   'P 1'
#
loop_
_entity.id
_entity.type
_entity.pdbx_description
1 polymer ?
#
loop_
_entity_poly.entity_id
_entity_poly.type
_entity_poly.pdbx_seq_one_letter_code
_entity_poly.pdbx_strand_id
1 'polypeptide(L)'
;MEDPKQLMEEGRFEELAQEDHPLWRGLALLELKRWPQAARAFEDAPDAGQSGTMLELSGAAHWLAGERDLALERWTAALDAAYEGPASPLKAPALLVYAGTRMSDERFVLRGTRLLRKGWRPKIQRIWPGPVAGYLLGEVEEKTFLEEGYSSPDLEARRFAAAHFWVALRRPEEARQHYQAAVEAEGASVLEVEHHLAHGELG
;
A
#
# COMPACT_ATOMS: atom_id res chain seq x y z
N MET A 1 0.67 8.14 27.54
CA MET A 1 0.80 8.01 26.09
C MET A 1 -0.59 7.69 25.59
N GLU A 2 -1.17 8.57 24.78
CA GLU A 2 -2.49 8.36 24.18
C GLU A 2 -2.41 7.21 23.17
N ASP A 3 -3.53 6.56 22.86
CA ASP A 3 -3.55 5.45 21.90
C ASP A 3 -3.07 5.95 20.53
N PRO A 4 -2.02 5.37 19.91
CA PRO A 4 -1.57 5.76 18.58
C PRO A 4 -2.67 5.76 17.52
N LYS A 5 -3.67 4.88 17.65
CA LYS A 5 -4.84 4.87 16.77
C LYS A 5 -5.68 6.13 16.94
N GLN A 6 -5.87 6.59 18.17
CA GLN A 6 -6.61 7.80 18.48
C GLN A 6 -5.88 9.06 17.96
N LEU A 7 -4.55 9.14 18.13
CA LEU A 7 -3.76 10.26 17.61
C LEU A 7 -3.84 10.37 16.08
N MET A 8 -3.88 9.22 15.41
CA MET A 8 -4.05 9.14 13.96
C MET A 8 -5.45 9.59 13.53
N GLU A 9 -6.51 9.16 14.23
CA GLU A 9 -7.89 9.58 13.98
C GLU A 9 -8.09 11.09 14.23
N GLU A 10 -7.37 11.67 15.18
CA GLU A 10 -7.37 13.11 15.49
C GLU A 10 -6.49 13.94 14.54
N GLY A 11 -5.78 13.30 13.59
CA GLY A 11 -4.86 13.98 12.66
C GLY A 11 -3.64 14.60 13.35
N ARG A 12 -3.28 14.14 14.56
CA ARG A 12 -2.17 14.67 15.37
C ARG A 12 -0.84 14.04 14.96
N PHE A 13 -0.54 14.10 13.66
CA PHE A 13 0.62 13.44 13.06
C PHE A 13 1.95 13.97 13.57
N GLU A 14 2.06 15.26 13.93
CA GLU A 14 3.31 15.80 14.50
C GLU A 14 3.66 15.15 15.85
N GLU A 15 2.65 14.85 16.66
CA GLU A 15 2.82 14.18 17.94
C GLU A 15 3.12 12.70 17.73
N LEU A 16 2.38 12.05 16.82
CA LEU A 16 2.61 10.66 16.46
C LEU A 16 4.00 10.42 15.83
N ALA A 17 4.56 11.42 15.13
CA ALA A 17 5.91 11.37 14.58
C ALA A 17 7.04 11.40 15.65
N GLN A 18 6.70 11.71 16.92
CA GLN A 18 7.60 11.63 18.06
C GLN A 18 7.45 10.34 18.87
N GLU A 19 6.46 9.49 18.54
CA GLU A 19 6.25 8.22 19.24
C GLU A 19 7.39 7.22 18.99
N ASP A 20 7.65 6.38 19.99
CA ASP A 20 8.70 5.36 19.92
C ASP A 20 8.31 4.17 19.02
N HIS A 21 7.01 3.97 18.76
CA HIS A 21 6.53 2.84 17.98
C HIS A 21 6.80 3.04 16.47
N PRO A 22 7.69 2.25 15.83
CA PRO A 22 8.19 2.54 14.49
C PRO A 22 7.12 2.62 13.40
N LEU A 23 6.12 1.73 13.46
CA LEU A 23 5.00 1.73 12.51
C LEU A 23 4.23 3.06 12.54
N TRP A 24 3.71 3.44 13.71
CA TRP A 24 2.90 4.65 13.86
C TRP A 24 3.69 5.92 13.55
N ARG A 25 4.96 5.95 13.99
CA ARG A 25 5.87 7.04 13.64
C ARG A 25 6.06 7.16 12.13
N GLY A 26 6.35 6.05 11.46
CA GLY A 26 6.56 6.04 10.02
C GLY A 26 5.31 6.45 9.24
N LEU A 27 4.13 5.98 9.65
CA LEU A 27 2.85 6.37 9.07
C LEU A 27 2.58 7.86 9.21
N ALA A 28 2.79 8.42 10.41
CA ALA A 28 2.67 9.86 10.64
C ALA A 28 3.64 10.67 9.74
N LEU A 29 4.87 10.18 9.58
CA LEU A 29 5.86 10.83 8.73
C LEU A 29 5.50 10.75 7.24
N LEU A 30 4.80 9.71 6.79
CA LEU A 30 4.24 9.65 5.43
C LEU A 30 3.14 10.70 5.23
N GLU A 31 2.21 10.83 6.18
CA GLU A 31 1.15 11.85 6.17
C GLU A 31 1.71 13.27 6.13
N LEU A 32 2.79 13.51 6.90
CA LEU A 32 3.51 14.78 6.90
C LEU A 32 4.41 15.00 5.68
N LYS A 33 4.39 14.09 4.70
CA LYS A 33 5.24 14.07 3.51
C LYS A 33 6.75 14.13 3.81
N ARG A 34 7.16 13.64 4.99
CA ARG A 34 8.57 13.56 5.44
C ARG A 34 9.17 12.22 5.01
N TRP A 35 9.11 11.93 3.71
CA TRP A 35 9.34 10.59 3.17
C TRP A 35 10.70 9.97 3.54
N PRO A 36 11.85 10.69 3.50
CA PRO A 36 13.12 10.09 3.91
C PRO A 36 13.17 9.71 5.40
N GLN A 37 12.43 10.42 6.26
CA GLN A 37 12.33 10.10 7.69
C GLN A 37 11.40 8.91 7.90
N ALA A 38 10.30 8.83 7.15
CA ALA A 38 9.40 7.69 7.17
C ALA A 38 10.11 6.40 6.78
N ALA A 39 10.90 6.42 5.69
CA ALA A 39 11.70 5.28 5.25
C ALA A 39 12.59 4.75 6.39
N ARG A 40 13.36 5.63 7.04
CA ARG A 40 14.21 5.27 8.18
C ARG A 40 13.43 4.72 9.35
N ALA A 41 12.29 5.33 9.69
CA ALA A 41 11.45 4.84 10.78
C ALA A 41 10.99 3.39 10.56
N PHE A 42 10.66 3.00 9.32
CA PHE A 42 10.30 1.63 9.01
C PHE A 42 11.50 0.69 8.96
N GLU A 43 12.65 1.15 8.46
CA GLU A 43 13.87 0.35 8.30
C GLU A 43 14.62 0.09 9.62
N ASP A 44 14.61 1.07 10.52
CA ASP A 44 15.27 0.98 11.84
C ASP A 44 14.44 0.18 12.85
N ALA A 45 13.22 -0.22 12.49
CA ALA A 45 12.36 -1.03 13.35
C ALA A 45 12.99 -2.40 13.63
N PRO A 46 12.85 -2.95 14.86
CA PRO A 46 13.24 -4.33 15.13
C PRO A 46 12.57 -5.28 14.13
N ASP A 47 13.36 -6.17 13.55
CA ASP A 47 12.91 -7.15 12.55
C ASP A 47 12.29 -6.55 11.27
N ALA A 48 12.55 -5.27 10.95
CA ALA A 48 12.04 -4.60 9.75
C ALA A 48 12.26 -5.41 8.47
N GLY A 49 13.47 -5.94 8.27
CA GLY A 49 13.83 -6.75 7.11
C GLY A 49 13.12 -8.10 7.01
N GLN A 50 12.41 -8.51 8.08
CA GLN A 50 11.59 -9.72 8.10
C GLN A 50 10.10 -9.42 8.02
N SER A 51 9.68 -8.15 8.15
CA SER A 51 8.29 -7.73 8.15
C SER A 51 7.86 -7.25 6.76
N GLY A 52 6.94 -7.98 6.12
CA GLY A 52 6.41 -7.60 4.80
C GLY A 52 5.82 -6.18 4.82
N THR A 53 5.03 -5.85 5.85
CA THR A 53 4.42 -4.53 5.99
C THR A 53 5.45 -3.40 6.14
N MET A 54 6.52 -3.59 6.92
CA MET A 54 7.57 -2.56 7.07
C MET A 54 8.32 -2.36 5.75
N LEU A 55 8.63 -3.45 5.04
CA LEU A 55 9.28 -3.38 3.72
C LEU A 55 8.39 -2.71 2.67
N GLU A 56 7.10 -3.00 2.67
CA GLU A 56 6.13 -2.38 1.76
C GLU A 56 6.01 -0.87 1.98
N LEU A 57 5.88 -0.43 3.24
CA LEU A 57 5.79 0.98 3.62
C LEU A 57 7.12 1.73 3.45
N SER A 58 8.26 1.10 3.78
CA SER A 58 9.60 1.64 3.46
C SER A 58 9.76 1.84 1.95
N GLY A 59 9.36 0.86 1.14
CA GLY A 59 9.40 0.99 -0.31
C GLY A 59 8.50 2.11 -0.83
N ALA A 60 7.32 2.30 -0.23
CA ALA A 60 6.45 3.43 -0.55
C ALA A 60 7.09 4.78 -0.20
N ALA A 61 7.73 4.88 0.97
CA ALA A 61 8.45 6.07 1.38
C ALA A 61 9.60 6.43 0.41
N HIS A 62 10.42 5.46 0.02
CA HIS A 62 11.46 5.66 -1.00
C HIS A 62 10.89 6.05 -2.36
N TRP A 63 9.77 5.42 -2.76
CA TRP A 63 9.10 5.74 -4.00
C TRP A 63 8.64 7.20 -4.01
N LEU A 64 8.01 7.65 -2.93
CA LEU A 64 7.56 9.04 -2.78
C LEU A 64 8.74 10.01 -2.75
N ALA A 65 9.87 9.62 -2.14
CA ALA A 65 11.12 10.38 -2.15
C ALA A 65 11.82 10.45 -3.53
N GLY A 66 11.33 9.72 -4.53
CA GLY A 66 11.94 9.63 -5.86
C GLY A 66 13.09 8.61 -5.96
N GLU A 67 13.35 7.86 -4.90
CA GLU A 67 14.41 6.86 -4.79
C GLU A 67 13.93 5.50 -5.32
N ARG A 68 13.70 5.43 -6.64
CA ARG A 68 13.04 4.28 -7.30
C ARG A 68 13.75 2.95 -7.10
N ASP A 69 15.08 2.94 -7.13
CA ASP A 69 15.86 1.70 -6.96
C ASP A 69 15.71 1.14 -5.54
N LEU A 70 15.73 2.01 -4.52
CA LEU A 70 15.51 1.60 -3.13
C LEU A 70 14.08 1.11 -2.91
N ALA A 71 13.09 1.77 -3.51
CA ALA A 71 11.70 1.30 -3.46
C ALA A 71 11.55 -0.12 -4.01
N LEU A 72 12.15 -0.39 -5.18
CA LEU A 72 12.14 -1.70 -5.81
C LEU A 72 12.91 -2.75 -5.00
N GLU A 73 14.02 -2.38 -4.37
CA GLU A 73 14.77 -3.26 -3.46
C GLU A 73 13.88 -3.71 -2.30
N ARG A 74 13.19 -2.78 -1.65
CA ARG A 74 12.31 -3.05 -0.51
C ARG A 74 11.10 -3.89 -0.91
N TRP A 75 10.41 -3.56 -1.99
CA TRP A 75 9.29 -4.35 -2.49
C TRP A 75 9.72 -5.74 -3.00
N THR A 76 10.95 -5.87 -3.49
CA THR A 76 11.51 -7.19 -3.84
C THR A 76 11.79 -8.00 -2.58
N ALA A 77 12.38 -7.40 -1.55
CA ALA A 77 12.65 -8.08 -0.27
C ALA A 77 11.34 -8.50 0.43
N ALA A 78 10.26 -7.72 0.29
CA ALA A 78 8.95 -8.05 0.85
C ALA A 78 8.36 -9.36 0.28
N LEU A 79 8.82 -9.83 -0.88
CA LEU A 79 8.41 -11.12 -1.45
C LEU A 79 8.85 -12.32 -0.62
N ASP A 80 9.94 -12.17 0.14
CA ASP A 80 10.61 -13.23 0.89
C ASP A 80 10.55 -13.00 2.42
N ALA A 81 9.72 -12.04 2.87
CA ALA A 81 9.59 -11.68 4.27
C ALA A 81 9.06 -12.85 5.13
N ALA A 82 9.71 -13.09 6.28
CA ALA A 82 9.36 -14.20 7.17
C ALA A 82 8.09 -13.95 7.99
N TYR A 83 7.86 -12.68 8.34
CA TYR A 83 6.66 -12.21 9.01
C TYR A 83 5.73 -11.59 7.99
N GLU A 84 4.81 -12.41 7.49
CA GLU A 84 3.61 -11.88 6.85
C GLU A 84 2.75 -11.25 7.96
N GLY A 85 2.54 -9.94 7.88
CA GLY A 85 1.36 -9.35 8.51
C GLY A 85 0.09 -9.89 7.82
N PRO A 86 -1.09 -9.30 8.05
CA PRO A 86 -2.25 -9.52 7.20
C PRO A 86 -1.99 -9.24 5.70
N ALA A 87 -0.86 -8.59 5.39
CA ALA A 87 -0.25 -8.49 4.06
C ALA A 87 0.05 -9.87 3.47
N SER A 88 -0.99 -10.42 2.84
CA SER A 88 -0.93 -11.60 1.99
C SER A 88 0.22 -11.52 0.97
N PRO A 89 0.76 -12.65 0.46
CA PRO A 89 1.79 -12.75 -0.58
C PRO A 89 1.43 -12.12 -1.94
N LEU A 90 0.39 -11.30 -1.99
CA LEU A 90 -0.17 -10.64 -3.16
C LEU A 90 0.16 -9.15 -3.22
N LYS A 91 0.40 -8.48 -2.07
CA LYS A 91 0.62 -7.02 -2.06
C LYS A 91 1.97 -6.65 -2.67
N ALA A 92 3.07 -7.22 -2.19
CA ALA A 92 4.39 -6.98 -2.80
C ALA A 92 4.43 -7.28 -4.33
N PRO A 93 3.88 -8.39 -4.86
CA PRO A 93 3.74 -8.56 -6.30
C PRO A 93 2.91 -7.48 -7.02
N ALA A 94 1.82 -7.00 -6.41
CA ALA A 94 1.02 -5.91 -6.97
C ALA A 94 1.82 -4.59 -7.02
N LEU A 95 2.61 -4.30 -5.98
CA LEU A 95 3.52 -3.15 -5.96
C LEU A 95 4.59 -3.22 -7.06
N LEU A 96 5.10 -4.41 -7.39
CA LEU A 96 5.98 -4.59 -8.56
C LEU A 96 5.27 -4.31 -9.89
N VAL A 97 3.99 -4.69 -10.03
CA VAL A 97 3.19 -4.33 -11.22
C VAL A 97 3.03 -2.81 -11.32
N TYR A 98 2.72 -2.15 -10.20
CA TYR A 98 2.62 -0.69 -10.14
C TYR A 98 3.94 -0.03 -10.55
N ALA A 99 5.05 -0.43 -9.94
CA ALA A 99 6.38 0.11 -10.21
C ALA A 99 6.76 -0.03 -11.69
N GLY A 100 6.62 -1.24 -12.23
CA GLY A 100 6.91 -1.53 -13.63
C GLY A 100 6.05 -0.72 -14.59
N THR A 101 4.76 -0.57 -14.29
CA THR A 101 3.84 0.23 -15.12
C THR A 101 4.26 1.70 -15.14
N ARG A 102 4.58 2.27 -13.97
CA ARG A 102 4.99 3.68 -13.86
C ARG A 102 6.34 3.98 -14.47
N MET A 103 7.27 3.04 -14.38
CA MET A 103 8.61 3.18 -14.97
C MET A 103 8.67 2.76 -16.44
N SER A 104 7.57 2.27 -17.02
CA SER A 104 7.56 1.62 -18.34
C SER A 104 8.57 0.46 -18.43
N ASP A 105 8.77 -0.27 -17.33
CA ASP A 105 9.67 -1.42 -17.24
C ASP A 105 8.86 -2.72 -17.16
N GLU A 106 8.70 -3.36 -18.32
CA GLU A 106 7.94 -4.61 -18.46
C GLU A 106 8.49 -5.75 -17.61
N ARG A 107 9.76 -5.73 -17.22
CA ARG A 107 10.36 -6.81 -16.42
C ARG A 107 9.68 -6.93 -15.07
N PHE A 108 9.39 -5.79 -14.43
CA PHE A 108 8.70 -5.75 -13.14
C PHE A 108 7.21 -6.07 -13.28
N VAL A 109 6.56 -5.60 -14.35
CA VAL A 109 5.18 -5.98 -14.67
C VAL A 109 5.05 -7.49 -14.83
N LEU A 110 5.87 -8.11 -15.68
CA LEU A 110 5.85 -9.55 -15.93
C LEU A 110 6.16 -10.37 -14.66
N ARG A 111 7.14 -9.95 -13.86
CA ARG A 111 7.48 -10.60 -12.59
C ARG A 111 6.31 -10.54 -11.61
N GLY A 112 5.76 -9.34 -11.39
CA GLY A 112 4.62 -9.12 -10.50
C GLY A 112 3.39 -9.92 -10.93
N THR A 113 2.99 -9.82 -12.20
CA THR A 113 1.86 -10.57 -12.75
C THR A 113 2.04 -12.09 -12.63
N ARG A 114 3.24 -12.62 -12.87
CA ARG A 114 3.52 -14.06 -12.70
C ARG A 114 3.32 -14.50 -11.25
N LEU A 115 3.79 -13.70 -10.29
CA LEU A 115 3.64 -13.99 -8.86
C LEU A 115 2.18 -13.88 -8.42
N LEU A 116 1.45 -12.87 -8.88
CA LEU A 116 0.01 -12.75 -8.66
C LEU A 116 -0.75 -13.97 -9.17
N ARG A 117 -0.49 -14.45 -10.40
CA ARG A 117 -1.11 -15.68 -10.94
C ARG A 117 -0.80 -16.91 -10.07
N LYS A 118 0.43 -17.00 -9.54
CA LYS A 118 0.82 -18.12 -8.66
C LYS A 118 0.06 -18.09 -7.34
N GLY A 119 -0.13 -16.91 -6.74
CA GLY A 119 -0.78 -16.73 -5.44
C GLY A 119 -2.31 -16.68 -5.48
N TRP A 120 -2.89 -16.12 -6.54
CA TRP A 120 -4.34 -15.88 -6.61
C TRP A 120 -5.14 -17.16 -6.85
N ARG A 121 -6.28 -17.30 -6.16
CA ARG A 121 -7.23 -18.40 -6.32
C ARG A 121 -8.66 -17.84 -6.18
N PRO A 122 -9.67 -18.45 -6.84
CA PRO A 122 -11.06 -18.00 -6.71
C PRO A 122 -11.56 -17.91 -5.26
N LYS A 123 -11.10 -18.82 -4.38
CA LYS A 123 -11.48 -18.85 -2.96
C LYS A 123 -11.07 -17.60 -2.15
N ILE A 124 -10.08 -16.83 -2.62
CA ILE A 124 -9.63 -15.61 -1.95
C ILE A 124 -10.12 -14.34 -2.65
N GLN A 125 -10.97 -14.45 -3.68
CA GLN A 125 -11.44 -13.31 -4.47
C GLN A 125 -12.24 -12.26 -3.67
N ARG A 126 -12.65 -12.59 -2.43
CA ARG A 126 -13.38 -11.70 -1.49
C ARG A 126 -12.61 -11.43 -0.21
N ILE A 127 -11.43 -12.02 -0.05
CA ILE A 127 -10.60 -11.89 1.15
C ILE A 127 -9.46 -10.96 0.80
N TRP A 128 -9.52 -9.72 1.27
CA TRP A 128 -8.51 -8.71 0.96
C TRP A 128 -7.11 -9.13 1.46
N PRO A 129 -6.05 -8.92 0.65
CA PRO A 129 -5.99 -8.23 -0.64
C PRO A 129 -6.21 -9.13 -1.89
N GLY A 130 -6.79 -10.32 -1.76
CA GLY A 130 -7.12 -11.22 -2.87
C GLY A 130 -7.89 -10.60 -4.06
N PRO A 131 -8.87 -9.70 -3.85
CA PRO A 131 -9.55 -8.99 -4.94
C PRO A 131 -8.58 -8.10 -5.76
N VAL A 132 -7.54 -7.52 -5.15
CA VAL A 132 -6.53 -6.70 -5.86
C VAL A 132 -5.83 -7.54 -6.91
N ALA A 133 -5.36 -8.72 -6.52
CA ALA A 133 -4.71 -9.65 -7.43
C ALA A 133 -5.68 -10.10 -8.54
N GLY A 134 -6.92 -10.43 -8.19
CA GLY A 134 -7.94 -10.80 -9.18
C GLY A 134 -8.23 -9.68 -10.18
N TYR A 135 -8.35 -8.44 -9.71
CA TYR A 135 -8.60 -7.28 -10.55
C TYR A 135 -7.42 -6.97 -11.48
N LEU A 136 -6.18 -7.02 -10.99
CA LEU A 136 -4.98 -6.82 -11.82
C LEU A 136 -4.78 -7.94 -12.86
N LEU A 137 -5.29 -9.14 -12.58
CA LEU A 137 -5.26 -10.29 -13.50
C LEU A 137 -6.43 -10.33 -14.50
N GLY A 138 -7.45 -9.49 -14.30
CA GLY A 138 -8.67 -9.49 -15.12
C GLY A 138 -9.69 -10.57 -14.74
N GLU A 139 -9.52 -11.21 -13.58
CA GLU A 139 -10.39 -12.27 -13.06
C GLU A 139 -11.54 -11.73 -12.19
N VAL A 140 -11.42 -10.48 -11.71
CA VAL A 140 -12.45 -9.77 -10.95
C VAL A 140 -12.88 -8.53 -11.73
N GLU A 141 -14.19 -8.40 -11.95
CA GLU A 141 -14.76 -7.24 -12.64
C GLU A 141 -14.61 -5.96 -11.80
N GLU A 142 -14.40 -4.83 -12.47
CA GLU A 142 -14.17 -3.53 -11.82
C GLU A 142 -15.32 -3.12 -10.89
N LYS A 143 -16.57 -3.31 -11.34
CA LYS A 143 -17.75 -3.01 -10.54
C LYS A 143 -17.74 -3.81 -9.23
N THR A 144 -17.52 -5.13 -9.32
CA THR A 144 -17.42 -6.00 -8.15
C THR A 144 -16.26 -5.57 -7.23
N PHE A 145 -15.11 -5.23 -7.82
CA PHE A 145 -13.93 -4.79 -7.08
C PHE A 145 -14.16 -3.47 -6.31
N LEU A 146 -14.97 -2.57 -6.84
CA LEU A 146 -15.30 -1.29 -6.23
C LEU A 146 -16.49 -1.35 -5.24
N GLU A 147 -17.45 -2.23 -5.46
CA GLU A 147 -18.73 -2.24 -4.72
C GLU A 147 -18.81 -3.33 -3.63
N GLU A 148 -18.08 -4.46 -3.73
CA GLU A 148 -18.09 -5.50 -2.69
C GLU A 148 -17.21 -5.09 -1.48
N GLY A 149 -17.83 -4.40 -0.52
CA GLY A 149 -17.19 -3.87 0.69
C GLY A 149 -17.37 -4.69 1.98
N TYR A 150 -16.90 -4.10 3.08
CA TYR A 150 -17.02 -4.60 4.45
C TYR A 150 -18.06 -3.83 5.25
N SER A 151 -18.67 -4.49 6.25
CA SER A 151 -19.54 -3.81 7.22
C SER A 151 -18.76 -3.05 8.30
N SER A 152 -17.49 -3.40 8.52
CA SER A 152 -16.59 -2.68 9.42
C SER A 152 -16.10 -1.40 8.75
N PRO A 153 -16.31 -0.21 9.35
CA PRO A 153 -15.85 1.06 8.78
C PRO A 153 -14.33 1.07 8.52
N ASP A 154 -13.53 0.60 9.48
CA ASP A 154 -12.07 0.56 9.35
C ASP A 154 -11.61 -0.34 8.19
N LEU A 155 -12.20 -1.53 8.07
CA LEU A 155 -11.86 -2.44 6.97
C LEU A 155 -12.35 -1.89 5.63
N GLU A 156 -13.50 -1.21 5.60
CA GLU A 156 -14.00 -0.59 4.39
C GLU A 156 -13.14 0.60 3.95
N ALA A 157 -12.69 1.46 4.87
CA ALA A 157 -11.80 2.58 4.53
C ALA A 157 -10.49 2.11 3.88
N ARG A 158 -9.88 1.06 4.45
CA ARG A 158 -8.67 0.42 3.90
C ARG A 158 -8.92 -0.16 2.51
N ARG A 159 -10.00 -0.94 2.39
CA ARG A 159 -10.43 -1.55 1.14
C ARG A 159 -10.72 -0.52 0.07
N PHE A 160 -11.41 0.56 0.42
CA PHE A 160 -11.81 1.63 -0.49
C PHE A 160 -10.60 2.35 -1.06
N ALA A 161 -9.68 2.77 -0.19
CA ALA A 161 -8.43 3.41 -0.60
C ALA A 161 -7.62 2.51 -1.57
N ALA A 162 -7.41 1.25 -1.18
CA ALA A 162 -6.69 0.30 -2.01
C ALA A 162 -7.39 0.07 -3.36
N ALA A 163 -8.70 -0.18 -3.37
CA ALA A 163 -9.44 -0.44 -4.60
C ALA A 163 -9.31 0.71 -5.60
N HIS A 164 -9.54 1.94 -5.14
CA HIS A 164 -9.44 3.12 -6.00
C HIS A 164 -8.03 3.32 -6.54
N PHE A 165 -6.99 3.13 -5.71
CA PHE A 165 -5.61 3.19 -6.19
C PHE A 165 -5.33 2.19 -7.33
N TRP A 166 -5.77 0.94 -7.18
CA TRP A 166 -5.54 -0.09 -8.19
C TRP A 166 -6.38 0.12 -9.46
N VAL A 167 -7.60 0.65 -9.36
CA VAL A 167 -8.40 1.06 -10.53
C VAL A 167 -7.71 2.19 -11.28
N ALA A 168 -7.19 3.19 -10.58
CA ALA A 168 -6.46 4.31 -11.19
C ALA A 168 -5.27 3.84 -12.03
N LEU A 169 -4.58 2.77 -11.60
CA LEU A 169 -3.49 2.17 -12.36
C LEU A 169 -3.95 1.57 -13.70
N ARG A 170 -5.15 0.97 -13.75
CA ARG A 170 -5.70 0.34 -14.96
C ARG A 170 -6.50 1.30 -15.86
N ARG A 171 -6.92 2.44 -15.32
CA ARG A 171 -7.74 3.46 -15.98
C ARG A 171 -7.01 4.81 -16.04
N PRO A 172 -5.94 4.94 -16.84
CA PRO A 172 -5.14 6.17 -16.89
C PRO A 172 -5.98 7.42 -17.23
N GLU A 173 -7.06 7.27 -18.00
CA GLU A 173 -8.01 8.32 -18.36
C GLU A 173 -8.81 8.87 -17.17
N GLU A 174 -9.05 8.04 -16.16
CA GLU A 174 -9.85 8.36 -14.95
C GLU A 174 -8.99 8.36 -13.68
N ALA A 175 -7.67 8.14 -13.82
CA ALA A 175 -6.77 7.87 -12.71
C ALA A 175 -6.79 8.96 -11.64
N ARG A 176 -6.84 10.23 -12.04
CA ARG A 176 -6.88 11.35 -11.11
C ARG A 176 -8.07 11.28 -10.15
N GLN A 177 -9.27 11.00 -10.68
CA GLN A 177 -10.49 10.88 -9.85
C GLN A 177 -10.36 9.73 -8.86
N HIS A 178 -9.81 8.60 -9.30
CA HIS A 178 -9.60 7.47 -8.42
C HIS A 178 -8.52 7.72 -7.36
N TYR A 179 -7.42 8.40 -7.69
CA TYR A 179 -6.44 8.79 -6.67
C TYR A 179 -7.01 9.77 -5.65
N GLN A 180 -7.84 10.72 -6.09
CA GLN A 180 -8.55 11.62 -5.16
C GLN A 180 -9.44 10.83 -4.20
N ALA A 181 -10.25 9.90 -4.70
CA ALA A 181 -11.07 9.05 -3.84
C ALA A 181 -10.22 8.19 -2.87
N ALA A 182 -9.06 7.69 -3.30
CA ALA A 182 -8.19 6.90 -2.44
C ALA A 182 -7.58 7.72 -1.28
N VAL A 183 -7.29 9.00 -1.53
CA VAL A 183 -6.78 9.96 -0.54
C VAL A 183 -7.89 10.48 0.38
N GLU A 184 -9.09 10.71 -0.15
CA GLU A 184 -10.26 11.16 0.63
C GLU A 184 -10.81 10.08 1.56
N ALA A 185 -10.37 8.83 1.41
CA ALA A 185 -10.64 7.79 2.40
C ALA A 185 -9.94 8.17 3.72
N GLU A 186 -10.71 8.53 4.74
CA GLU A 186 -10.19 8.90 6.06
C GLU A 186 -9.99 7.67 6.99
N GLY A 187 -9.36 7.90 8.14
CA GLY A 187 -9.26 6.93 9.22
C GLY A 187 -8.27 5.80 8.92
N ALA A 188 -8.75 4.55 8.91
CA ALA A 188 -7.87 3.38 8.83
C ALA A 188 -7.17 3.21 7.46
N SER A 189 -7.57 3.97 6.42
CA SER A 189 -6.95 3.97 5.09
C SER A 189 -5.45 4.25 5.12
N VAL A 190 -4.97 5.08 6.06
CA VAL A 190 -3.55 5.43 6.22
C VAL A 190 -2.68 4.22 6.55
N LEU A 191 -3.27 3.08 6.95
CA LEU A 191 -2.54 1.82 7.13
C LEU A 191 -2.16 1.15 5.81
N GLU A 192 -2.76 1.57 4.69
CA GLU A 192 -2.52 1.01 3.37
C GLU A 192 -1.46 1.80 2.60
N VAL A 193 -0.48 1.09 2.04
CA VAL A 193 0.54 1.67 1.15
C VAL A 193 -0.09 2.45 -0.01
N GLU A 194 -1.19 1.92 -0.54
CA GLU A 194 -1.98 2.49 -1.62
C GLU A 194 -2.47 3.91 -1.33
N HIS A 195 -2.84 4.21 -0.08
CA HIS A 195 -3.26 5.55 0.34
C HIS A 195 -2.11 6.56 0.15
N HIS A 196 -0.93 6.21 0.65
CA HIS A 196 0.27 7.05 0.55
C HIS A 196 0.77 7.22 -0.89
N LEU A 197 0.73 6.15 -1.68
CA LEU A 197 1.11 6.21 -3.08
C LEU A 197 0.12 7.08 -3.88
N ALA A 198 -1.19 7.03 -3.58
CA ALA A 198 -2.18 7.89 -4.21
C ALA A 198 -1.87 9.39 -3.97
N HIS A 199 -1.42 9.77 -2.77
CA HIS A 199 -0.95 11.13 -2.51
C HIS A 199 0.19 11.54 -3.45
N GLY A 200 1.18 10.66 -3.67
CA GLY A 200 2.29 10.92 -4.58
C GLY A 200 1.87 11.05 -6.05
N GLU A 201 0.81 10.35 -6.45
CA GLU A 201 0.26 10.41 -7.82
C GLU A 201 -0.51 11.72 -8.10
N LEU A 202 -0.97 12.43 -7.07
CA LEU A 202 -1.73 13.68 -7.23
C LEU A 202 -0.88 14.95 -7.32
N GLY A 203 0.39 14.90 -6.88
CA GLY A 203 1.32 16.05 -6.83
C GLY A 203 1.34 16.75 -5.47
#